data_AF-A0A017T2Q7-F1
#
_entry.id   AF-A0A017T2Q7-F1
#
_cell.length_a   1.000
_cell.length_b   1.000
_cell.length_c   1.000
_cell.angle_alpha   90.00
_cell.angle_beta   90.00
_cell.angle_gamma   90.00
#
_symmetry.space_group_name_H-M   'P 1'
#
loop_
_entity.id
_entity.type
_entity.pdbx_description
1 polymer ?
#
loop_
_entity_poly.entity_id
_entity_poly.type
_entity_poly.pdbx_seq_one_letter_code
_entity_poly.pdbx_strand_id
1 'polypeptide(L)'
;MTSPRAFLAALTLGAVLLSVDSARAQQVQTVERWYGWQNLIGAGVSGGVIVTGTTTKTDAVTFVGLGAFAVSGPIIHLAHGRPVAAGGALALNVLVPTLTTLAGGGICLLGCDDWSHDTPDFMRAGLVAGMLFATVMDVAVLSHEEERTSVGVAAPGSEMQPERYTPLFHVGGRF
;
A
#
# COMPACT_ATOMS: atom_id res chain seq x y z
N MET A 1 -65.34 -3.58 18.58
CA MET A 1 -64.83 -2.33 19.20
C MET A 1 -63.40 -2.59 19.66
N THR A 2 -62.41 -2.16 18.88
CA THR A 2 -61.00 -2.28 19.26
C THR A 2 -60.67 -1.24 20.32
N SER A 3 -59.97 -1.63 21.39
CA SER A 3 -59.69 -0.71 22.50
C SER A 3 -58.66 0.35 22.06
N PRO A 4 -58.80 1.62 22.49
CA PRO A 4 -57.89 2.72 22.11
C PRO A 4 -56.42 2.46 22.48
N ARG A 5 -56.16 1.56 23.44
CA ARG A 5 -54.81 1.15 23.84
C ARG A 5 -54.11 0.28 22.78
N ALA A 6 -54.85 -0.53 22.04
CA ALA A 6 -54.28 -1.36 20.97
C ALA A 6 -53.83 -0.52 19.77
N PHE A 7 -54.53 0.59 19.50
CA PHE A 7 -54.21 1.50 18.41
C PHE A 7 -52.92 2.31 18.68
N LEU A 8 -52.73 2.77 19.92
CA LEU A 8 -51.52 3.47 20.35
C LEU A 8 -50.27 2.57 20.32
N ALA A 9 -50.39 1.32 20.74
CA ALA A 9 -49.28 0.35 20.69
C ALA A 9 -48.87 0.00 19.25
N ALA A 10 -49.84 -0.08 18.33
CA ALA A 10 -49.55 -0.30 16.91
C ALA A 10 -48.83 0.90 16.26
N LEU A 11 -49.19 2.13 16.65
CA LEU A 11 -48.55 3.36 16.15
C LEU A 11 -47.10 3.49 16.62
N THR A 12 -46.79 3.18 17.88
CA THR A 12 -45.41 3.22 18.39
C THR A 12 -44.54 2.15 17.75
N LEU A 13 -45.06 0.94 17.55
CA LEU A 13 -44.33 -0.13 16.84
C LEU A 13 -44.05 0.26 15.38
N GLY A 14 -45.03 0.87 14.70
CA GLY A 14 -44.87 1.38 13.35
C GLY A 14 -43.82 2.49 13.25
N ALA A 15 -43.81 3.45 14.18
CA ALA A 15 -42.81 4.51 14.23
C ALA A 15 -41.39 3.98 14.50
N VAL A 16 -41.24 3.00 15.39
CA VAL A 16 -39.95 2.35 15.66
C VAL A 16 -39.45 1.61 14.41
N LEU A 17 -40.30 0.83 13.74
CA LEU A 17 -39.90 0.11 12.52
C LEU A 17 -39.53 1.06 11.37
N LEU A 18 -40.24 2.19 11.21
CA LEU A 18 -39.90 3.22 10.21
C LEU A 18 -38.62 3.99 10.55
N SER A 19 -38.28 4.14 11.84
CA SER A 19 -37.03 4.79 12.26
C SER A 19 -35.78 3.94 11.97
N VAL A 20 -35.91 2.61 11.92
CA VAL A 20 -34.80 1.69 11.63
C VAL A 20 -34.38 1.75 10.16
N ASP A 21 -35.32 1.98 9.22
CA ASP A 21 -34.99 2.13 7.79
C ASP A 21 -34.27 3.45 7.48
N SER A 22 -34.64 4.52 8.21
CA SER A 22 -34.00 5.84 8.07
C SER A 22 -32.54 5.82 8.52
N ALA A 23 -32.18 4.95 9.47
CA ALA A 23 -30.81 4.79 9.95
C ALA A 23 -29.89 4.01 8.99
N ARG A 24 -30.45 3.26 8.02
CA ARG A 24 -29.68 2.49 7.03
C ARG A 24 -29.33 3.26 5.76
N ALA A 25 -29.86 4.47 5.57
CA ALA A 25 -29.70 5.22 4.32
C ALA A 25 -28.34 5.93 4.16
N GLN A 26 -27.54 6.05 5.22
CA GLN A 26 -26.14 6.48 5.09
C GLN A 26 -25.28 5.29 4.69
N GLN A 27 -25.33 4.95 3.41
CA GLN A 27 -24.33 4.09 2.79
C GLN A 27 -22.96 4.78 2.93
N VAL A 28 -22.11 4.24 3.80
CA VAL A 28 -20.71 4.61 3.85
C VAL A 28 -20.11 4.24 2.50
N GLN A 29 -19.77 5.24 1.69
CA GLN A 29 -19.02 4.98 0.46
C GLN A 29 -17.56 4.74 0.85
N THR A 30 -17.05 3.58 0.49
CA THR A 30 -15.62 3.26 0.58
C THR A 30 -14.98 3.67 -0.73
N VAL A 31 -14.08 4.65 -0.68
CA VAL A 31 -13.26 5.04 -1.83
C VAL A 31 -11.87 4.45 -1.63
N GLU A 32 -11.37 3.77 -2.65
CA GLU A 32 -10.00 3.25 -2.62
C GLU A 32 -9.01 4.37 -2.92
N ARG A 33 -8.02 4.54 -2.04
CA ARG A 33 -6.98 5.54 -2.15
C ARG A 33 -5.62 4.89 -2.29
N TRP A 34 -4.88 5.27 -3.33
CA TRP A 34 -3.53 4.77 -3.57
C TRP A 34 -2.48 5.63 -2.87
N TYR A 35 -1.56 4.98 -2.16
CA TYR A 35 -0.43 5.63 -1.47
C TYR A 35 0.93 5.05 -1.87
N GLY A 36 1.01 4.28 -2.95
CA GLY A 36 2.22 3.58 -3.37
C GLY A 36 3.40 4.49 -3.73
N TRP A 37 3.16 5.76 -4.06
CA TRP A 37 4.25 6.73 -4.26
C TRP A 37 5.15 6.90 -3.03
N GLN A 38 4.62 6.70 -1.81
CA GLN A 38 5.42 6.76 -0.58
C GLN A 38 6.41 5.59 -0.52
N ASN A 39 5.97 4.39 -0.91
CA ASN A 39 6.82 3.20 -1.00
C ASN A 39 7.91 3.40 -2.07
N LEU A 40 7.60 4.06 -3.20
CA LEU A 40 8.61 4.40 -4.21
C LEU A 40 9.72 5.31 -3.67
N ILE A 41 9.38 6.30 -2.83
CA ILE A 41 10.40 7.15 -2.19
C ILE A 41 11.26 6.32 -1.24
N GLY A 42 10.66 5.49 -0.39
CA GLY A 42 11.38 4.62 0.53
C GLY A 42 12.34 3.67 -0.20
N ALA A 43 11.86 3.03 -1.28
CA ALA A 43 12.67 2.17 -2.13
C ALA A 43 13.79 2.94 -2.84
N GLY A 44 13.50 4.11 -3.39
CA GLY A 44 14.47 4.95 -4.09
C GLY A 44 15.61 5.44 -3.18
N VAL A 45 15.29 5.90 -1.97
CA VAL A 45 16.29 6.31 -0.97
C VAL A 45 17.16 5.11 -0.57
N SER A 46 16.54 3.98 -0.27
CA SER A 46 17.26 2.75 0.12
C SER A 46 18.19 2.27 -1.02
N GLY A 47 17.70 2.28 -2.26
CA GLY A 47 18.49 1.97 -3.45
C GLY A 47 19.68 2.93 -3.62
N GLY A 48 19.50 4.22 -3.40
CA GLY A 48 20.58 5.21 -3.42
C GLY A 48 21.67 4.93 -2.37
N VAL A 49 21.27 4.52 -1.16
CA VAL A 49 22.21 4.11 -0.10
C VAL A 49 22.97 2.84 -0.49
N ILE A 50 22.30 1.84 -1.06
CA ILE A 50 22.93 0.60 -1.54
C ILE A 50 23.96 0.90 -2.63
N VAL A 51 23.61 1.73 -3.62
CA VAL A 51 24.52 2.13 -4.70
C VAL A 51 25.73 2.89 -4.15
N THR A 52 25.51 3.77 -3.18
CA THR A 52 26.59 4.53 -2.52
C THR A 52 27.53 3.59 -1.76
N GLY A 53 27.00 2.67 -0.95
CA GLY A 53 27.79 1.68 -0.22
C GLY A 53 28.60 0.78 -1.15
N THR A 54 28.00 0.34 -2.26
CA THR A 54 28.67 -0.50 -3.27
C THR A 54 29.79 0.27 -3.99
N THR A 55 29.53 1.52 -4.39
CA THR A 55 30.50 2.36 -5.12
C THR A 55 31.68 2.74 -4.22
N THR A 56 31.42 3.03 -2.95
CA THR A 56 32.46 3.39 -1.96
C THR A 56 33.11 2.17 -1.30
N LYS A 57 32.70 0.94 -1.66
CA LYS A 57 33.17 -0.32 -1.06
C LYS A 57 33.04 -0.33 0.47
N THR A 58 31.94 0.24 0.99
CA THR A 58 31.65 0.29 2.42
C THR A 58 30.48 -0.63 2.75
N ASP A 59 30.79 -1.86 3.15
CA ASP A 59 29.79 -2.92 3.39
C ASP A 59 28.71 -2.50 4.39
N ALA A 60 29.10 -1.79 5.46
CA ALA A 60 28.15 -1.29 6.45
C ALA A 60 27.08 -0.39 5.83
N VAL A 61 27.45 0.47 4.88
CA VAL A 61 26.50 1.37 4.18
C VAL A 61 25.59 0.56 3.27
N THR A 62 26.13 -0.43 2.55
CA THR A 62 25.34 -1.36 1.73
C THR A 62 24.32 -2.12 2.56
N PHE A 63 24.72 -2.67 3.71
CA PHE A 63 23.81 -3.38 4.63
C PHE A 63 22.75 -2.46 5.24
N VAL A 64 23.08 -1.21 5.57
CA VAL A 64 22.09 -0.22 6.00
C VAL A 64 21.06 0.03 4.91
N GLY A 65 21.50 0.18 3.65
CA GLY A 65 20.60 0.35 2.52
C GLY A 65 19.68 -0.86 2.28
N LEU A 66 20.22 -2.08 2.39
CA LEU A 66 19.41 -3.32 2.30
C LEU A 66 18.41 -3.44 3.45
N GLY A 67 18.84 -3.13 4.67
CA GLY A 67 17.96 -3.10 5.84
C GLY A 67 16.84 -2.08 5.69
N ALA A 68 17.18 -0.87 5.22
CA ALA A 68 16.21 0.17 4.92
C ALA A 68 15.19 -0.27 3.86
N PHE A 69 15.64 -0.91 2.78
CA PHE A 69 14.77 -1.46 1.74
C PHE A 69 13.79 -2.50 2.28
N ALA A 70 14.28 -3.40 3.15
CA ALA A 70 13.45 -4.45 3.74
C ALA A 70 12.29 -3.89 4.59
N VAL A 71 12.52 -2.79 5.32
CA VAL A 71 11.56 -2.25 6.30
C VAL A 71 10.79 -1.02 5.83
N SER A 72 11.20 -0.34 4.75
CA SER A 72 10.56 0.90 4.30
C SER A 72 9.06 0.71 3.97
N GLY A 73 8.72 -0.28 3.15
CA GLY A 73 7.33 -0.63 2.83
C GLY A 73 6.51 -1.03 4.06
N PRO A 74 6.99 -1.99 4.88
CA PRO A 74 6.31 -2.37 6.12
C PRO A 74 5.98 -1.21 7.06
N ILE A 75 6.91 -0.28 7.27
CA ILE A 75 6.68 0.91 8.10
C ILE A 75 5.57 1.78 7.51
N ILE A 76 5.57 2.00 6.20
CA ILE A 76 4.54 2.80 5.51
C ILE A 76 3.17 2.11 5.59
N HIS A 77 3.07 0.80 5.37
CA HIS A 77 1.81 0.08 5.52
C HIS A 77 1.27 0.11 6.95
N LEU A 78 2.15 0.02 7.96
CA LEU A 78 1.75 0.16 9.37
C LEU A 78 1.23 1.57 9.68
N ALA A 79 1.84 2.61 9.09
CA ALA A 79 1.37 3.98 9.24
C ALA A 79 -0.05 4.21 8.70
N HIS A 80 -0.46 3.43 7.69
CA HIS A 80 -1.84 3.42 7.15
C HIS A 80 -2.75 2.41 7.86
N GLY A 81 -2.32 1.80 8.97
CA GLY A 81 -3.14 0.85 9.72
C GLY A 81 -3.34 -0.50 9.02
N ARG A 82 -2.42 -0.93 8.15
CA ARG A 82 -2.53 -2.15 7.33
C ARG A 82 -1.47 -3.20 7.70
N PRO A 83 -1.61 -3.89 8.86
CA PRO A 83 -0.60 -4.82 9.35
C PRO A 83 -0.41 -6.05 8.45
N VAL A 84 -1.48 -6.53 7.81
CA VAL A 84 -1.40 -7.66 6.87
C VAL A 84 -0.59 -7.27 5.63
N ALA A 85 -0.83 -6.08 5.07
CA ALA A 85 -0.04 -5.55 3.95
C ALA A 85 1.42 -5.35 4.35
N ALA A 86 1.69 -4.86 5.57
CA ALA A 86 3.05 -4.71 6.08
C ALA A 86 3.81 -6.04 6.16
N GLY A 87 3.15 -7.11 6.63
CA GLY A 87 3.74 -8.45 6.63
C GLY A 87 4.02 -8.98 5.23
N GLY A 88 3.08 -8.76 4.29
CA GLY A 88 3.27 -9.10 2.87
C GLY A 88 4.44 -8.36 2.24
N ALA A 89 4.56 -7.05 2.48
CA ALA A 89 5.65 -6.22 1.97
C ALA A 89 7.01 -6.67 2.52
N LEU A 90 7.09 -7.02 3.81
CA LEU A 90 8.32 -7.52 4.42
C LEU A 90 8.75 -8.84 3.77
N ALA A 91 7.80 -9.77 3.61
CA ALA A 91 8.06 -11.05 2.96
C ALA A 91 8.53 -10.86 1.51
N LEU A 92 7.87 -9.99 0.74
CA LEU A 92 8.27 -9.65 -0.63
C LEU A 92 9.68 -9.06 -0.68
N ASN A 93 9.96 -8.04 0.14
CA ASN A 93 11.23 -7.31 0.11
C ASN A 93 12.43 -8.13 0.61
N VAL A 94 12.20 -9.19 1.37
CA VAL A 94 13.28 -10.09 1.83
C VAL A 94 13.41 -11.31 0.92
N LEU A 95 12.29 -12.02 0.68
CA LEU A 95 12.34 -13.31 -0.01
C LEU A 95 12.61 -13.15 -1.51
N VAL A 96 11.96 -12.19 -2.18
CA VAL A 96 12.13 -12.04 -3.63
C VAL A 96 13.57 -11.69 -3.99
N PRO A 97 14.21 -10.64 -3.42
CA PRO A 97 15.59 -10.33 -3.75
C PRO A 97 16.56 -11.47 -3.38
N THR A 98 16.34 -12.14 -2.24
CA THR A 98 17.17 -13.28 -1.84
C THR A 98 17.10 -14.41 -2.87
N LEU A 99 15.89 -14.79 -3.29
CA LEU A 99 15.69 -15.87 -4.26
C LEU A 99 16.25 -15.51 -5.63
N THR A 100 16.09 -14.28 -6.11
CA THR A 100 16.63 -13.84 -7.40
C THR A 100 18.15 -13.69 -7.38
N THR A 101 18.75 -13.28 -6.25
CA THR A 101 20.21 -13.31 -6.06
C THR A 101 20.75 -14.73 -6.14
N LEU A 102 20.12 -15.68 -5.45
CA LEU A 102 20.51 -17.10 -5.51
C LEU A 102 20.32 -17.68 -6.91
N ALA A 103 19.22 -17.35 -7.58
CA ALA A 103 18.97 -17.75 -8.96
C ALA A 103 20.03 -17.18 -9.92
N GLY A 104 20.45 -15.92 -9.74
CA GLY A 104 21.56 -15.31 -10.49
C GLY A 104 22.86 -16.11 -10.36
N GLY A 105 23.25 -16.46 -9.12
CA GLY A 105 24.39 -17.35 -8.88
C GLY A 105 24.21 -18.72 -9.51
N GLY A 106 22.99 -19.28 -9.44
CA GLY A 106 22.60 -20.54 -10.07
C GLY A 106 22.72 -20.55 -11.59
N ILE A 107 22.39 -19.44 -12.26
CA ILE A 107 22.53 -19.28 -13.71
C ILE A 107 24.01 -19.33 -14.12
N CYS A 108 24.91 -18.76 -13.30
CA CYS A 108 26.33 -18.76 -13.58
C CYS A 108 26.93 -20.19 -13.60
N LEU A 109 26.36 -21.11 -12.80
CA LEU A 109 26.74 -22.53 -12.81
C LEU A 109 26.62 -23.19 -14.20
N LEU A 110 25.75 -22.64 -15.05
CA LEU A 110 25.36 -23.24 -16.32
C LEU A 110 26.14 -22.68 -17.52
N GLY A 111 26.91 -21.59 -17.36
CA GLY A 111 27.52 -20.93 -18.52
C GLY A 111 28.52 -19.81 -18.27
N CYS A 112 29.06 -19.65 -17.06
CA CYS A 112 30.16 -18.70 -16.82
C CYS A 112 31.52 -19.31 -17.18
N ASP A 113 32.40 -18.50 -17.77
CA ASP A 113 33.77 -18.88 -18.10
C ASP A 113 34.68 -18.76 -16.86
N ASP A 114 34.46 -17.75 -16.00
CA ASP A 114 35.18 -17.56 -14.74
C ASP A 114 34.21 -17.34 -13.58
N TRP A 115 34.01 -18.39 -12.79
CA TRP A 115 33.17 -18.36 -11.60
C TRP A 115 33.54 -17.28 -10.58
N SER A 116 34.82 -16.97 -10.42
CA SER A 116 35.27 -16.01 -9.41
C SER A 116 34.97 -14.57 -9.80
N HIS A 117 34.90 -14.30 -11.11
CA HIS A 117 34.66 -12.98 -11.66
C HIS A 117 33.18 -12.76 -12.00
N ASP A 118 32.53 -13.74 -12.62
CA ASP A 118 31.19 -13.59 -13.19
C ASP A 118 30.07 -13.77 -12.15
N THR A 119 30.23 -14.72 -11.21
CA THR A 119 29.17 -15.04 -10.23
C THR A 119 28.70 -13.83 -9.42
N PRO A 120 29.60 -12.97 -8.87
CA PRO A 120 29.18 -11.77 -8.15
C PRO A 120 28.32 -10.83 -9.00
N ASP A 121 28.59 -10.69 -10.30
CA ASP A 121 27.85 -9.80 -11.17
C ASP A 121 26.46 -10.35 -11.51
N PHE A 122 26.33 -11.65 -11.75
CA PHE A 122 25.01 -12.29 -11.88
C PHE A 122 24.19 -12.24 -10.60
N MET A 123 24.82 -12.44 -9.43
CA MET A 123 24.15 -12.31 -8.14
C MET A 123 23.65 -10.88 -7.89
N ARG A 124 24.45 -9.86 -8.21
CA ARG A 124 24.06 -8.44 -8.13
C ARG A 124 22.93 -8.10 -9.08
N ALA A 125 23.00 -8.57 -10.33
CA ALA A 125 21.93 -8.40 -11.30
C ALA A 125 20.61 -9.02 -10.80
N GLY A 126 20.70 -10.25 -10.25
CA GLY A 126 19.57 -10.92 -9.61
C GLY A 126 19.01 -10.14 -8.42
N LEU A 127 19.86 -9.60 -7.55
CA LEU A 127 19.45 -8.77 -6.42
C LEU A 127 18.65 -7.54 -6.90
N VAL A 128 19.20 -6.77 -7.83
CA VAL A 128 18.57 -5.56 -8.36
C VAL A 128 17.24 -5.88 -9.04
N ALA A 129 17.20 -6.92 -9.87
CA ALA A 129 15.96 -7.36 -10.53
C ALA A 129 14.88 -7.75 -9.51
N GLY A 130 15.25 -8.51 -8.47
CA GLY A 130 14.34 -8.91 -7.40
C GLY A 130 13.82 -7.74 -6.58
N MET A 131 14.69 -6.77 -6.24
CA MET A 131 14.28 -5.56 -5.52
C MET A 131 13.30 -4.71 -6.33
N LEU A 132 13.55 -4.54 -7.64
CA LEU A 132 12.63 -3.83 -8.53
C LEU A 132 11.28 -4.54 -8.62
N PHE A 133 11.29 -5.86 -8.81
CA PHE A 133 10.06 -6.65 -8.86
C PHE A 133 9.27 -6.55 -7.55
N ALA A 134 9.94 -6.71 -6.39
CA ALA A 134 9.30 -6.59 -5.09
C ALA A 134 8.66 -5.20 -4.90
N THR A 135 9.38 -4.14 -5.30
CA THR A 135 8.86 -2.76 -5.25
C THR A 135 7.62 -2.58 -6.13
N VAL A 136 7.63 -3.11 -7.36
CA VAL A 136 6.47 -3.02 -8.26
C VAL A 136 5.27 -3.75 -7.66
N MET A 137 5.45 -4.95 -7.13
CA MET A 137 4.37 -5.72 -6.52
C MET A 137 3.80 -5.03 -5.27
N ASP A 138 4.66 -4.47 -4.43
CA ASP A 138 4.27 -3.73 -3.23
C ASP A 138 3.44 -2.48 -3.57
N VAL A 139 3.92 -1.70 -4.54
CA VAL A 139 3.28 -0.46 -5.01
C VAL A 139 1.96 -0.73 -5.73
N ALA A 140 1.90 -1.76 -6.58
CA ALA A 140 0.74 -2.05 -7.41
C ALA A 140 -0.34 -2.85 -6.67
N VAL A 141 0.03 -3.76 -5.77
CA VAL A 141 -0.93 -4.68 -5.13
C VAL A 141 -1.20 -4.30 -3.69
N LEU A 142 -0.16 -3.93 -2.94
CA LEU A 142 -0.29 -3.75 -1.49
C LEU A 142 -0.58 -2.31 -1.07
N SER A 143 -0.51 -1.30 -1.96
CA SER A 143 -0.53 0.12 -1.56
C SER A 143 -1.87 0.85 -1.76
N HIS A 144 -2.98 0.21 -1.41
CA HIS A 144 -4.33 0.76 -1.51
C HIS A 144 -5.08 0.74 -0.17
N GLU A 145 -5.64 1.86 0.29
CA GLU A 145 -6.45 1.91 1.51
C GLU A 145 -7.92 2.22 1.20
N GLU A 146 -8.83 1.68 2.01
CA GLU A 146 -10.24 2.01 1.92
C GLU A 146 -10.52 3.23 2.81
N GLU A 147 -10.73 4.38 2.19
CA GLU A 147 -11.14 5.60 2.89
C GLU A 147 -12.67 5.65 2.96
N ARG A 148 -13.20 5.58 4.18
CA ARG A 148 -14.65 5.71 4.43
C ARG A 148 -15.04 7.16 4.31
N THR A 149 -15.62 7.52 3.18
CA THR A 149 -16.17 8.86 2.99
C THR A 149 -17.57 8.88 3.58
N SER A 150 -17.73 9.57 4.71
CA SER A 150 -19.07 9.96 5.15
C SER A 150 -19.59 10.95 4.13
N VAL A 151 -20.67 10.60 3.42
CA VAL A 151 -21.42 11.56 2.62
C VAL A 151 -22.03 12.53 3.63
N GLY A 152 -21.26 13.57 3.97
CA GLY A 152 -21.71 14.60 4.86
C GLY A 152 -23.01 15.15 4.30
N VAL A 153 -24.07 15.14 5.12
CA VAL A 153 -25.26 15.95 4.83
C VAL A 153 -24.70 17.36 4.72
N ALA A 154 -24.59 17.88 3.50
CA ALA A 154 -24.12 19.24 3.27
C ALA A 154 -24.88 20.13 4.24
N ALA A 155 -24.17 20.80 5.14
CA ALA A 155 -24.83 21.69 6.09
C ALA A 155 -25.67 22.65 5.26
N PRO A 156 -27.00 22.74 5.47
CA PRO A 156 -27.84 23.60 4.67
C PRO A 156 -27.31 25.04 4.82
N GLY A 157 -26.70 25.57 3.76
CA GLY A 157 -26.05 26.89 3.75
C GLY A 157 -24.58 26.91 3.32
N SER A 158 -23.88 25.77 3.25
CA SER A 158 -22.55 25.73 2.62
C SER A 158 -22.71 25.47 1.12
N GLU A 159 -23.04 26.53 0.37
CA GLU A 159 -22.93 26.55 -1.09
C GLU A 159 -21.49 26.17 -1.45
N MET A 160 -21.34 24.95 -1.97
CA MET A 160 -20.07 24.43 -2.45
C MET A 160 -19.65 25.33 -3.61
N GLN A 161 -18.67 26.23 -3.40
CA GLN A 161 -18.07 26.97 -4.51
C GLN A 161 -17.23 25.97 -5.31
N PRO A 162 -17.66 25.54 -6.51
CA PRO A 162 -16.96 24.52 -7.29
C PRO A 162 -15.56 24.96 -7.72
N GLU A 163 -15.24 26.24 -7.54
CA GLU A 163 -14.01 26.87 -8.00
C GLU A 163 -12.84 26.74 -7.01
N ARG A 164 -13.09 26.24 -5.78
CA ARG A 164 -12.10 26.28 -4.70
C ARG A 164 -11.40 24.96 -4.38
N TYR A 165 -11.72 23.88 -5.09
CA TYR A 165 -11.08 22.58 -4.87
C TYR A 165 -10.70 21.93 -6.20
N THR A 166 -9.66 22.47 -6.83
CA THR A 166 -8.84 21.72 -7.80
C THR A 166 -7.67 21.13 -7.02
N PRO A 167 -7.68 19.83 -6.70
CA PRO A 167 -6.51 19.19 -6.11
C PRO A 167 -5.37 19.31 -7.12
N LEU A 168 -4.28 19.98 -6.73
CA LEU A 168 -3.13 20.25 -7.60
C LEU A 168 -2.46 18.97 -8.13
N PHE A 169 -2.85 17.80 -7.61
CA PHE A 169 -2.26 16.50 -7.92
C PHE A 169 -3.29 15.40 -8.24
N HIS A 170 -4.47 15.73 -8.76
CA HIS A 170 -5.38 14.72 -9.32
C HIS A 170 -4.90 14.27 -10.72
N VAL A 171 -3.68 13.73 -10.80
CA VAL A 171 -3.29 12.88 -11.94
C VAL A 171 -3.86 11.48 -11.64
N GLY A 172 -5.19 11.39 -11.69
CA GLY A 172 -5.94 10.15 -11.58
C GLY A 172 -5.83 9.37 -12.88
N GLY A 173 -4.66 8.79 -13.14
CA GLY A 173 -4.56 7.69 -14.08
C GLY A 173 -5.26 6.49 -13.47
N ARG A 174 -6.46 6.15 -13.96
CA ARG A 174 -6.97 4.78 -13.81
C ARG A 174 -6.03 3.89 -14.61
N PHE A 175 -5.17 3.15 -13.94
CA PHE A 175 -4.35 2.09 -14.56
C PHE A 175 -5.12 0.77 -14.53
#